data_AF-A0AAW2LEY6-F1
#
_entry.id   AF-A0AAW2LEY6-F1
#
_cell.length_a   1.000
_cell.length_b   1.000
_cell.length_c   1.000
_cell.angle_alpha   90.00
_cell.angle_beta   90.00
_cell.angle_gamma   90.00
#
_symmetry.space_group_name_H-M   'P 1'
#
loop_
_entity.id
_entity.type
_entity.pdbx_description
1 polymer ?
#
loop_
_entity_poly.entity_id
_entity_poly.type
_entity_poly.pdbx_seq_one_letter_code
_entity_poly.pdbx_strand_id
1 'polypeptide(L)'
;MVVNTIIAATAKHGIQHKPQLSVYHAASSVLNPLRFYDIFEFCYEYFNSNPLIESSSRSGNLTKIKMFDNIDDLSKYTRDEIFRRVGLKSDAIGINENEILQKLQRKCTVEIKHVVQLCKMYEFAVFYRGRFDASNTQKLLSEMSEEEQSCFGIDARNIDWRKKIYKNKSNVVVELMQETYIEQKKYLVEVYFRRIMLH
;
A
#
# COMPACT_ATOMS: atom_id res chain seq x y z
N MET A 1 19.51 -1.89 7.44
CA MET A 1 18.95 -2.98 8.25
C MET A 1 19.04 -4.30 7.53
N VAL A 2 18.47 -4.50 6.32
CA VAL A 2 18.64 -5.76 5.55
C VAL A 2 20.10 -6.20 5.44
N VAL A 3 20.99 -5.32 4.96
CA VAL A 3 22.43 -5.61 4.85
C VAL A 3 23.03 -6.02 6.20
N ASN A 4 22.75 -5.26 7.26
CA ASN A 4 23.27 -5.54 8.60
C ASN A 4 22.75 -6.89 9.13
N THR A 5 21.48 -7.24 8.85
CA THR A 5 20.92 -8.55 9.21
C THR A 5 21.62 -9.67 8.47
N ILE A 6 21.95 -9.50 7.18
CA ILE A 6 22.73 -10.47 6.40
C ILE A 6 24.12 -10.65 6.99
N ILE A 7 24.82 -9.55 7.31
CA ILE A 7 26.17 -9.59 7.88
C ILE A 7 26.13 -10.28 9.25
N ALA A 8 25.20 -9.90 10.12
CA ALA A 8 25.02 -10.51 11.44
C ALA A 8 24.70 -12.01 11.36
N ALA A 9 23.77 -12.40 10.48
CA ALA A 9 23.43 -13.80 10.26
C ALA A 9 24.63 -14.59 9.71
N THR A 10 25.38 -13.99 8.79
CA THR A 10 26.62 -14.57 8.24
C THR A 10 27.69 -14.71 9.31
N ALA A 11 27.86 -13.72 10.20
CA ALA A 11 28.81 -13.79 11.30
C ALA A 11 28.47 -14.93 12.28
N LYS A 12 27.18 -15.07 12.65
CA LYS A 12 26.70 -16.16 13.50
C LYS A 12 26.95 -17.54 12.88
N HIS A 13 26.56 -17.70 11.62
CA HIS A 13 26.58 -18.99 10.95
C HIS A 13 27.93 -19.34 10.34
N GLY A 14 28.76 -18.35 10.02
CA GLY A 14 30.09 -18.55 9.44
C GLY A 14 31.08 -19.21 10.40
N ILE A 15 30.87 -19.07 11.71
CA ILE A 15 31.67 -19.73 12.74
C ILE A 15 31.25 -21.21 12.89
N GLN A 16 29.96 -21.48 12.75
CA GLN A 16 29.39 -22.82 12.89
C GLN A 16 29.52 -23.56 11.56
N HIS A 17 30.48 -24.49 11.46
CA HIS A 17 30.71 -25.32 10.27
C HIS A 17 29.61 -26.38 10.03
N LYS A 18 28.35 -26.06 10.38
CA LYS A 18 27.19 -26.91 10.23
C LYS A 18 26.19 -26.23 9.29
N PRO A 19 25.86 -26.83 8.14
CA PRO A 19 24.84 -26.27 7.27
C PRO A 19 23.47 -26.31 7.96
N GLN A 20 22.87 -25.13 8.15
CA GLN A 20 21.51 -24.97 8.67
C GLN A 20 20.76 -23.93 7.83
N LEU A 21 19.52 -24.24 7.47
CA LEU A 21 18.63 -23.28 6.84
C LEU A 21 17.97 -22.43 7.93
N SER A 22 18.29 -21.14 7.98
CA SER A 22 17.64 -20.18 8.87
C SER A 22 17.11 -19.01 8.06
N VAL A 23 15.83 -18.69 8.26
CA VAL A 23 15.19 -17.51 7.65
C VAL A 23 15.20 -16.39 8.67
N TYR A 24 15.78 -15.24 8.30
CA TYR A 24 15.84 -14.05 9.15
C TYR A 24 14.98 -12.94 8.56
N HIS A 25 14.02 -12.46 9.34
CA HIS A 25 13.17 -11.36 8.93
C HIS A 25 13.74 -10.03 9.43
N ALA A 26 13.95 -9.08 8.51
CA ALA A 26 14.69 -7.84 8.75
C ALA A 26 13.82 -6.60 8.63
N ALA A 27 12.48 -6.72 8.61
CA ALA A 27 11.56 -5.61 8.37
C ALA A 27 10.21 -5.80 9.11
N SER A 28 9.10 -5.37 8.51
CA SER A 28 7.73 -5.45 9.05
C SER A 28 7.38 -6.89 9.47
N SER A 29 7.24 -7.14 10.77
CA SER A 29 7.01 -8.46 11.35
C SER A 29 5.94 -8.40 12.43
N VAL A 30 5.69 -9.53 13.10
CA VAL A 30 4.87 -9.58 14.32
C VAL A 30 5.35 -8.62 15.43
N LEU A 31 6.63 -8.24 15.45
CA LEU A 31 7.22 -7.37 16.49
C LEU A 31 7.06 -5.88 16.23
N ASN A 32 7.03 -5.50 14.96
CA ASN A 32 6.83 -4.13 14.52
C ASN A 32 6.09 -4.16 13.17
N PRO A 33 4.77 -4.36 13.17
CA PRO A 33 4.00 -4.51 11.95
C PRO A 33 3.81 -3.15 11.28
N LEU A 34 4.24 -3.04 10.03
CA LEU A 34 3.82 -1.99 9.10
C LEU A 34 2.67 -2.51 8.25
N ARG A 35 1.46 -1.95 8.43
CA ARG A 35 0.30 -2.30 7.62
C ARG A 35 0.26 -1.45 6.38
N PHE A 36 -0.39 -1.96 5.33
CA PHE A 36 -0.57 -1.22 4.10
C PHE A 36 -1.35 0.10 4.32
N TYR A 37 -2.32 0.09 5.23
CA TYR A 37 -3.02 1.29 5.70
C TYR A 37 -2.06 2.36 6.23
N ASP A 38 -1.10 1.96 7.08
CA ASP A 38 -0.17 2.89 7.74
C ASP A 38 0.70 3.60 6.69
N ILE A 39 1.11 2.90 5.63
CA ILE A 39 1.86 3.49 4.52
C ILE A 39 1.06 4.62 3.87
N PHE A 40 -0.21 4.37 3.54
CA PHE A 40 -1.07 5.39 2.93
C PHE A 40 -1.36 6.56 3.88
N GLU A 41 -1.53 6.30 5.17
CA GLU A 41 -1.68 7.34 6.19
C GLU A 41 -0.45 8.24 6.23
N PHE A 42 0.73 7.65 6.35
CA PHE A 42 1.99 8.40 6.39
C PHE A 42 2.22 9.19 5.10
N CYS A 43 1.93 8.61 3.94
CA CYS A 43 1.97 9.34 2.67
C CYS A 43 1.01 10.53 2.66
N TYR A 44 -0.24 10.33 3.08
CA TYR A 44 -1.23 11.40 3.14
C TYR A 44 -0.78 12.55 4.04
N GLU A 45 -0.35 12.24 5.27
CA GLU A 45 0.16 13.25 6.20
C GLU A 45 1.37 14.00 5.62
N TYR A 46 2.32 13.27 5.02
CA TYR A 46 3.51 13.86 4.41
C TYR A 46 3.16 14.85 3.30
N PHE A 47 2.34 14.44 2.33
CA PHE A 47 1.97 15.27 1.19
C PHE A 47 1.01 16.41 1.55
N ASN A 48 0.18 16.22 2.58
CA ASN A 48 -0.67 17.29 3.10
C ASN A 48 0.15 18.39 3.79
N SER A 49 1.25 18.02 4.48
CA SER A 49 2.17 18.98 5.10
C SER A 49 3.26 19.50 4.17
N ASN A 50 3.57 18.79 3.08
CA ASN A 50 4.60 19.14 2.11
C ASN A 50 4.02 19.07 0.68
N PRO A 51 3.11 20.00 0.31
CA PRO A 51 2.54 20.03 -1.02
C PRO A 51 3.65 20.24 -2.05
N LEU A 52 3.73 19.35 -3.04
CA LEU A 52 4.75 19.45 -4.09
C LEU A 52 4.42 20.59 -5.04
N ILE A 53 5.37 21.52 -5.16
CA ILE A 53 5.25 22.78 -5.91
C ILE A 53 5.47 22.50 -7.39
N GLU A 54 4.51 21.87 -8.09
CA GLU A 54 4.53 21.84 -9.56
C GLU A 54 3.18 21.52 -10.23
N SER A 55 2.06 21.69 -9.53
CA SER A 55 0.75 21.71 -10.18
C SER A 55 -0.07 22.92 -9.76
N SER A 56 0.40 24.11 -10.16
CA SER A 56 -0.35 25.37 -10.12
C SER A 56 -1.67 25.34 -10.90
N SER A 57 -2.05 24.21 -11.50
CA SER A 57 -3.36 23.96 -12.13
C SER A 57 -4.26 22.94 -11.40
N ARG A 58 -3.80 22.30 -10.31
CA ARG A 58 -4.57 21.26 -9.57
C ARG A 58 -4.43 21.42 -8.06
N SER A 59 -4.67 22.63 -7.54
CA SER A 59 -4.88 22.90 -6.10
C SER A 59 -6.18 22.28 -5.55
N GLY A 60 -6.43 21.00 -5.85
CA GLY A 60 -7.44 20.23 -5.15
C GLY A 60 -6.87 19.79 -3.82
N ASN A 61 -7.56 20.11 -2.72
CA ASN A 61 -7.23 19.59 -1.39
C ASN A 61 -6.94 18.08 -1.47
N LEU A 62 -5.77 17.65 -1.01
CA LEU A 62 -5.43 16.24 -0.95
C LEU A 62 -6.48 15.56 -0.09
N THR A 63 -7.29 14.71 -0.70
CA THR A 63 -8.27 13.89 0.04
C THR A 63 -7.60 12.59 0.44
N LYS A 64 -7.77 12.20 1.70
CA LYS A 64 -7.37 10.92 2.25
C LYS A 64 -8.06 9.76 1.50
N ILE A 65 -7.31 8.70 1.19
CA ILE A 65 -7.87 7.48 0.58
C ILE A 65 -8.79 6.80 1.60
N LYS A 66 -9.99 6.40 1.15
CA LYS A 66 -10.90 5.61 1.97
C LYS A 66 -10.46 4.14 1.94
N MET A 67 -10.30 3.57 3.13
CA MET A 67 -9.84 2.20 3.32
C MET A 67 -11.01 1.33 3.78
N PHE A 68 -10.95 0.05 3.43
CA PHE A 68 -12.00 -0.93 3.71
C PHE A 68 -11.36 -2.16 4.34
N ASP A 69 -12.10 -2.84 5.23
CA ASP A 69 -11.62 -4.03 5.93
C ASP A 69 -11.84 -5.32 5.14
N ASN A 70 -12.69 -5.25 4.10
CA ASN A 70 -13.02 -6.34 3.20
C ASN A 70 -13.32 -5.83 1.78
N ILE A 71 -13.29 -6.75 0.82
CA ILE A 71 -13.52 -6.45 -0.60
C ILE A 71 -14.98 -6.11 -0.91
N ASP A 72 -15.94 -6.60 -0.13
CA ASP A 72 -17.36 -6.34 -0.36
C ASP A 72 -17.70 -4.87 -0.12
N ASP A 73 -17.20 -4.30 0.97
CA ASP A 73 -17.36 -2.88 1.31
C ASP A 73 -16.64 -1.98 0.30
N LEU A 74 -15.44 -2.37 -0.13
CA LEU A 74 -14.72 -1.66 -1.22
C LEU A 74 -15.53 -1.71 -2.52
N SER A 75 -16.07 -2.87 -2.86
CA SER A 75 -16.85 -3.09 -4.09
C SER A 75 -18.15 -2.28 -4.07
N LYS A 76 -18.85 -2.27 -2.93
CA LYS A 76 -20.05 -1.47 -2.72
C LYS A 76 -19.75 0.02 -2.83
N TYR A 77 -18.74 0.51 -2.12
CA TYR A 77 -18.32 1.91 -2.21
C TYR A 77 -17.95 2.34 -3.63
N THR A 78 -17.15 1.51 -4.32
CA THR A 78 -16.72 1.78 -5.70
C THR A 78 -17.94 1.87 -6.62
N ARG A 79 -18.90 0.95 -6.46
CA ARG A 79 -20.15 0.93 -7.20
C ARG A 79 -20.99 2.19 -6.94
N ASP A 80 -21.23 2.53 -5.67
CA ASP A 80 -22.00 3.71 -5.26
C ASP A 80 -21.37 5.01 -5.77
N GLU A 81 -20.04 5.09 -5.76
CA GLU A 81 -19.29 6.24 -6.26
C GLU A 81 -19.37 6.37 -7.78
N ILE A 82 -19.31 5.26 -8.52
CA ILE A 82 -19.56 5.23 -9.98
C ILE A 82 -20.98 5.74 -10.26
N PHE A 83 -21.99 5.21 -9.55
CA PHE A 83 -23.39 5.63 -9.72
C PHE A 83 -23.60 7.12 -9.51
N ARG A 84 -23.09 7.63 -8.38
CA ARG A 84 -23.18 9.04 -8.01
C ARG A 84 -22.60 9.94 -9.10
N ARG A 85 -21.46 9.55 -9.69
CA ARG A 85 -20.76 10.36 -10.71
C ARG A 85 -21.31 10.22 -12.11
N VAL A 86 -21.89 9.06 -12.47
CA VAL A 86 -22.58 8.86 -13.75
C VAL A 86 -23.97 9.54 -13.75
N GLY A 87 -24.41 10.11 -12.62
CA GLY A 87 -25.68 10.84 -12.50
C GLY A 87 -26.89 9.92 -12.33
N LEU A 88 -26.66 8.65 -11.99
CA LEU A 88 -27.72 7.66 -11.72
C LEU A 88 -27.89 7.57 -10.20
N LYS A 89 -28.67 8.49 -9.61
CA LYS A 89 -29.08 8.34 -8.21
C LYS A 89 -29.91 7.06 -8.07
N SER A 90 -29.56 6.23 -7.10
CA SER A 90 -30.23 4.97 -6.75
C SER A 90 -31.64 5.13 -6.20
N ASP A 91 -32.18 6.36 -6.15
CA ASP A 91 -33.52 6.65 -5.63
C ASP A 91 -34.64 6.20 -6.60
N ALA A 92 -34.29 5.66 -7.77
CA ALA A 92 -35.22 4.93 -8.61
C ALA A 92 -35.32 3.47 -8.12
N ILE A 93 -36.28 3.24 -7.22
CA ILE A 93 -36.84 1.92 -6.89
C ILE A 93 -37.05 1.15 -8.20
N GLY A 94 -36.27 0.08 -8.42
CA GLY A 94 -36.53 -0.89 -9.48
C GLY A 94 -35.52 -1.00 -10.63
N ILE A 95 -34.38 -0.31 -10.62
CA ILE A 95 -33.36 -0.54 -11.67
C ILE A 95 -32.56 -1.81 -11.33
N ASN A 96 -32.73 -2.85 -12.15
CA ASN A 96 -32.05 -4.13 -12.04
C ASN A 96 -30.53 -3.93 -12.19
N GLU A 97 -29.72 -4.57 -11.34
CA GLU A 97 -28.26 -4.57 -11.39
C GLU A 97 -27.74 -4.93 -12.80
N ASN A 98 -28.45 -5.83 -13.51
CA ASN A 98 -28.16 -6.19 -14.90
C ASN A 98 -28.36 -5.04 -15.90
N GLU A 99 -29.31 -4.13 -15.68
CA GLU A 99 -29.60 -3.02 -16.57
C GLU A 99 -28.56 -1.90 -16.44
N ILE A 100 -28.06 -1.71 -15.22
CA ILE A 100 -26.92 -0.85 -14.91
C ILE A 100 -25.66 -1.43 -15.54
N LEU A 101 -25.41 -2.73 -15.33
CA LEU A 101 -24.26 -3.42 -15.93
C LEU A 101 -24.32 -3.35 -17.46
N GLN A 102 -25.49 -3.42 -18.08
CA GLN A 102 -25.66 -3.22 -19.51
C GLN A 102 -25.38 -1.77 -19.96
N LYS A 103 -25.81 -0.75 -19.20
CA LYS A 103 -25.51 0.67 -19.51
C LYS A 103 -24.02 0.99 -19.30
N LEU A 104 -23.39 0.42 -18.29
CA LEU A 104 -21.94 0.49 -18.06
C LEU A 104 -21.17 -0.29 -19.14
N GLN A 105 -21.67 -1.45 -19.57
CA GLN A 105 -21.10 -2.22 -20.67
C GLN A 105 -21.14 -1.43 -21.98
N ARG A 106 -22.27 -0.78 -22.28
CA ARG A 106 -22.43 0.11 -23.44
C ARG A 106 -21.53 1.34 -23.39
N LYS A 107 -21.14 1.81 -22.19
CA LYS A 107 -20.27 3.00 -22.01
C LYS A 107 -18.78 2.69 -21.92
N CYS A 108 -18.33 1.62 -21.26
CA CYS A 108 -16.97 1.05 -21.41
C CYS A 108 -16.80 -0.26 -20.62
N THR A 109 -16.97 -1.40 -21.28
CA THR A 109 -16.83 -2.72 -20.63
C THR A 109 -15.37 -3.07 -20.28
N VAL A 110 -14.41 -2.62 -21.08
CA VAL A 110 -13.01 -3.04 -20.98
C VAL A 110 -12.31 -2.37 -19.78
N GLU A 111 -12.53 -1.07 -19.59
CA GLU A 111 -11.92 -0.32 -18.49
C GLU A 111 -12.45 -0.77 -17.13
N ILE A 112 -13.75 -1.01 -17.02
CA ILE A 112 -14.37 -1.53 -15.78
C ILE A 112 -13.82 -2.93 -15.45
N LYS A 113 -13.73 -3.83 -16.43
CA LYS A 113 -13.14 -5.16 -16.24
C LYS A 113 -11.68 -5.06 -15.78
N HIS A 114 -10.92 -4.14 -16.35
CA HIS A 114 -9.52 -3.91 -15.97
C HIS A 114 -9.39 -3.42 -14.52
N VAL A 115 -10.23 -2.47 -14.09
CA VAL A 115 -10.21 -2.00 -12.69
C VAL A 115 -10.60 -3.10 -11.72
N VAL A 116 -11.66 -3.87 -12.00
CA VAL A 116 -12.04 -5.01 -11.15
C VAL A 116 -10.91 -6.04 -11.07
N GLN A 117 -10.22 -6.31 -12.18
CA GLN A 117 -9.06 -7.20 -12.21
C GLN A 117 -7.90 -6.65 -11.36
N LEU A 118 -7.60 -5.35 -11.45
CA LEU A 118 -6.59 -4.70 -10.61
C LEU A 118 -6.97 -4.79 -9.12
N CYS A 119 -8.21 -4.48 -8.76
CA CYS A 119 -8.68 -4.61 -7.38
C CYS A 119 -8.51 -6.04 -6.85
N LYS A 120 -8.81 -7.07 -7.66
CA LYS A 120 -8.57 -8.47 -7.30
C LYS A 120 -7.08 -8.82 -7.18
N MET A 121 -6.22 -8.27 -8.04
CA MET A 121 -4.77 -8.50 -7.96
C MET A 121 -4.17 -7.85 -6.70
N TYR A 122 -4.61 -6.64 -6.35
CA TYR A 122 -4.16 -5.94 -5.14
C TYR A 122 -4.91 -6.37 -3.87
N GLU A 123 -5.96 -7.17 -3.99
CA GLU A 123 -6.71 -7.73 -2.86
C GLU A 123 -5.78 -8.45 -1.89
N PHE A 124 -4.89 -9.30 -2.42
CA PHE A 124 -3.91 -9.98 -1.59
C PHE A 124 -3.04 -8.98 -0.84
N ALA A 125 -2.51 -7.94 -1.49
CA ALA A 125 -1.60 -6.99 -0.84
C ALA A 125 -2.29 -6.12 0.23
N VAL A 126 -3.51 -5.67 -0.02
CA VAL A 126 -4.25 -4.75 0.86
C VAL A 126 -4.92 -5.50 2.02
N PHE A 127 -5.44 -6.69 1.77
CA PHE A 127 -6.14 -7.50 2.76
C PHE A 127 -5.29 -8.62 3.35
N TYR A 128 -3.98 -8.70 3.03
CA TYR A 128 -3.08 -9.65 3.66
C TYR A 128 -3.02 -9.41 5.16
N ARG A 129 -3.55 -10.38 5.93
CA ARG A 129 -3.49 -10.36 7.40
C ARG A 129 -2.29 -11.11 7.96
N GLY A 130 -1.55 -11.82 7.11
CA GLY A 130 -0.36 -12.56 7.52
C GLY A 130 0.72 -11.62 8.02
N ARG A 131 1.48 -12.09 9.00
CA ARG A 131 2.66 -11.38 9.52
C ARG A 131 3.85 -12.31 9.48
N PHE A 132 5.01 -11.76 9.16
CA PHE A 132 6.24 -12.52 9.18
C PHE A 132 6.66 -12.78 10.63
N ASP A 133 6.95 -14.03 10.92
CA ASP A 133 7.62 -14.42 12.15
C ASP A 133 9.01 -13.79 12.22
N ALA A 134 9.43 -13.42 13.42
CA ALA A 134 10.74 -12.81 13.67
C ALA A 134 11.53 -13.56 14.74
N SER A 135 11.14 -14.80 15.08
CA SER A 135 11.72 -15.57 16.17
C SER A 135 13.22 -15.82 15.95
N ASN A 136 13.63 -16.14 14.72
CA ASN A 136 15.06 -16.32 14.39
C ASN A 136 15.86 -15.03 14.54
N THR A 137 15.30 -13.88 14.16
CA THR A 137 15.96 -12.57 14.30
C THR A 137 16.04 -12.16 15.78
N GLN A 138 15.01 -12.45 16.58
CA GLN A 138 15.05 -12.24 18.03
C GLN A 138 16.10 -13.11 18.71
N LYS A 139 16.18 -14.38 18.31
CA LYS A 139 17.20 -15.29 18.83
C LYS A 139 18.60 -14.79 18.47
N LEU A 140 18.81 -14.35 17.23
CA LEU A 140 20.06 -13.73 16.79
C LEU A 140 20.43 -12.51 17.65
N LEU A 141 19.46 -11.62 17.93
CA LEU A 141 19.66 -10.47 18.82
C LEU A 141 19.99 -10.88 20.25
N SER A 142 19.31 -11.90 20.80
CA SER A 142 19.54 -12.35 22.18
C SER A 142 20.91 -12.99 22.41
N GLU A 143 21.56 -13.46 21.34
CA GLU A 143 22.89 -14.05 21.38
C GLU A 143 24.01 -13.01 21.19
N MET A 144 23.68 -11.77 20.83
CA MET A 144 24.63 -10.67 20.63
C MET A 144 24.91 -9.90 21.92
N SER A 145 26.14 -9.41 22.07
CA SER A 145 26.48 -8.43 23.10
C SER A 145 25.76 -7.09 22.88
N GLU A 146 25.71 -6.23 23.90
CA GLU A 146 25.10 -4.89 23.78
C GLU A 146 25.80 -4.04 22.72
N GLU A 147 27.13 -4.15 22.63
CA GLU A 147 27.96 -3.48 21.63
C GLU A 147 27.63 -3.97 20.21
N GLU A 148 27.47 -5.28 20.03
CA GLU A 148 27.09 -5.88 18.75
C GLU A 148 25.68 -5.44 18.32
N GLN A 149 24.72 -5.46 19.25
CA GLN A 149 23.36 -5.01 18.97
C GLN A 149 23.33 -3.53 18.53
N SER A 150 24.11 -2.68 19.20
CA SER A 150 24.26 -1.27 18.85
C SER A 150 24.93 -1.08 17.48
N CYS A 151 26.01 -1.80 17.20
CA CYS A 151 26.76 -1.72 15.95
C CYS A 151 25.93 -2.21 14.75
N PHE A 152 25.29 -3.38 14.86
CA PHE A 152 24.51 -3.96 13.76
C PHE A 152 23.15 -3.28 13.60
N GLY A 153 22.49 -2.88 14.68
CA GLY A 153 21.20 -2.18 14.62
C GLY A 153 20.12 -2.96 13.84
N ILE A 154 20.01 -4.27 14.09
CA ILE A 154 19.08 -5.16 13.36
C ILE A 154 17.71 -5.30 14.02
N ASP A 155 17.52 -4.68 15.19
CA ASP A 155 16.25 -4.76 15.92
C ASP A 155 15.15 -3.97 15.20
N ALA A 156 14.23 -4.71 14.60
CA ALA A 156 13.11 -4.16 13.87
C ALA A 156 12.16 -3.32 14.75
N ARG A 157 12.16 -3.51 16.08
CA ARG A 157 11.35 -2.70 17.02
C ARG A 157 11.79 -1.24 17.03
N ASN A 158 13.03 -0.96 16.66
CA ASN A 158 13.60 0.40 16.64
C ASN A 158 13.30 1.15 15.32
N ILE A 159 12.55 0.53 14.40
CA ILE A 159 12.16 1.19 13.15
C ILE A 159 10.99 2.13 13.41
N ASP A 160 11.25 3.42 13.23
CA ASP A 160 10.20 4.41 13.01
C ASP A 160 9.81 4.40 11.52
N TRP A 161 8.70 3.72 11.21
CA TRP A 161 8.20 3.60 9.83
C TRP A 161 7.86 4.94 9.21
N ARG A 162 7.24 5.84 9.98
CA ARG A 162 6.86 7.19 9.55
C ARG A 162 8.11 7.97 9.14
N LYS A 163 9.11 8.02 10.02
CA LYS A 163 10.40 8.67 9.71
C LYS A 163 11.11 8.02 8.55
N LYS A 164 11.06 6.69 8.40
CA LYS A 164 11.67 5.99 7.26
C LYS A 164 11.01 6.35 5.94
N ILE A 165 9.69 6.44 5.91
CA ILE A 165 8.93 6.87 4.73
C ILE A 165 9.23 8.33 4.41
N TYR A 166 9.25 9.22 5.41
CA TYR A 166 9.49 10.66 5.21
C TYR A 166 10.94 10.96 4.80
N LYS A 167 11.91 10.18 5.29
CA LYS A 167 13.34 10.35 4.98
C LYS A 167 13.71 9.84 3.60
N ASN A 168 12.87 9.02 2.96
CA ASN A 168 13.13 8.50 1.62
C ASN A 168 12.89 9.61 0.58
N LYS A 169 13.76 10.63 0.59
CA LYS A 169 13.72 11.85 -0.23
C LYS A 169 14.16 11.65 -1.67
N SER A 170 14.40 10.41 -2.11
CA SER A 170 14.70 10.20 -3.52
C SER A 170 13.45 10.63 -4.28
N ASN A 171 13.56 11.70 -5.08
CA ASN A 171 12.46 12.23 -5.89
C ASN A 171 11.74 11.09 -6.61
N VAL A 172 12.45 10.07 -7.09
CA VAL A 172 11.86 8.89 -7.74
C VAL A 172 10.92 8.08 -6.84
N VAL A 173 11.24 7.87 -5.55
CA VAL A 173 10.35 7.08 -4.66
C VAL A 173 9.20 7.94 -4.16
N VAL A 174 9.42 9.23 -3.92
CA VAL A 174 8.36 10.17 -3.53
C VAL A 174 7.42 10.40 -4.72
N GLU A 175 7.94 10.62 -5.92
CA GLU A 175 7.21 10.69 -7.18
C GLU A 175 6.51 9.37 -7.46
N LEU A 176 7.15 8.19 -7.35
CA LEU A 176 6.45 6.91 -7.53
C LEU A 176 5.37 6.67 -6.47
N MET A 177 5.57 7.09 -5.20
CA MET A 177 4.54 6.96 -4.16
C MET A 177 3.42 7.97 -4.37
N GLN A 178 3.73 9.18 -4.82
CA GLN A 178 2.74 10.20 -5.13
C GLN A 178 2.01 9.87 -6.42
N GLU A 179 2.69 9.46 -7.47
CA GLU A 179 2.14 8.89 -8.70
C GLU A 179 1.36 7.64 -8.37
N THR A 180 1.79 6.74 -7.49
CA THR A 180 0.95 5.59 -7.08
C THR A 180 -0.23 6.04 -6.23
N TYR A 181 -0.12 7.05 -5.37
CA TYR A 181 -1.23 7.57 -4.58
C TYR A 181 -2.23 8.32 -5.48
N ILE A 182 -1.74 9.16 -6.39
CA ILE A 182 -2.48 9.92 -7.38
C ILE A 182 -3.02 8.99 -8.44
N GLU A 183 -2.27 8.03 -8.94
CA GLU A 183 -2.69 7.00 -9.89
C GLU A 183 -3.63 6.04 -9.22
N GLN A 184 -3.41 5.48 -8.03
CA GLN A 184 -4.45 4.67 -7.38
C GLN A 184 -5.71 5.49 -7.11
N LYS A 185 -5.57 6.75 -6.67
CA LYS A 185 -6.72 7.67 -6.58
C LYS A 185 -7.34 7.90 -7.94
N LYS A 186 -6.59 8.19 -9.00
CA LYS A 186 -7.05 8.35 -10.39
C LYS A 186 -7.53 7.03 -10.99
N TYR A 187 -7.10 5.86 -10.57
CA TYR A 187 -7.60 4.58 -11.06
C TYR A 187 -8.94 4.30 -10.36
N LEU A 188 -9.08 4.72 -9.11
CA LEU A 188 -10.36 4.83 -8.40
C LEU A 188 -11.25 6.01 -8.88
N VAL A 189 -10.72 7.06 -9.53
CA VAL A 189 -11.41 8.36 -9.76
C VAL A 189 -11.39 8.88 -11.23
N GLU A 190 -10.27 8.80 -11.97
CA GLU A 190 -10.03 9.26 -13.37
C GLU A 190 -10.00 8.18 -14.48
N VAL A 191 -9.51 6.94 -14.26
CA VAL A 191 -9.65 5.81 -15.21
C VAL A 191 -11.12 5.47 -15.41
N TYR A 192 -11.97 5.87 -14.45
CA TYR A 192 -13.42 5.83 -14.60
C TYR A 192 -14.02 6.92 -15.51
N PHE A 193 -13.29 7.98 -15.91
CA PHE A 193 -13.94 9.13 -16.54
C PHE A 193 -13.24 9.82 -17.72
N ARG A 194 -11.90 9.78 -17.88
CA ARG A 194 -11.28 10.59 -18.95
C ARG A 194 -11.31 9.98 -20.36
N ARG A 195 -11.62 8.69 -20.53
CA ARG A 195 -11.72 8.06 -21.87
C ARG A 195 -13.15 7.79 -22.35
N ILE A 196 -14.14 7.92 -21.47
CA ILE A 196 -15.57 7.64 -21.78
C ILE A 196 -16.33 8.92 -22.18
N MET A 197 -15.77 10.10 -21.95
CA MET A 197 -16.46 11.39 -22.18
C MET A 197 -15.84 12.24 -23.29
N LEU A 198 -14.99 11.67 -24.16
CA LEU A 198 -14.42 12.37 -25.32
C LEU A 198 -14.73 11.72 -26.67
N HIS A 199 -15.88 11.05 -26.80
CA HIS A 199 -16.69 11.00 -28.02
C HIS A 199 -18.16 10.74 -27.69
#